data_AF-A0A4Q2UTT8-F1
#
_entry.id   AF-A0A4Q2UTT8-F1
#
_cell.length_a   1.000
_cell.length_b   1.000
_cell.length_c   1.000
_cell.angle_alpha   90.00
_cell.angle_beta   90.00
_cell.angle_gamma   90.00
#
_symmetry.space_group_name_H-M   'P 1'
#
loop_
_entity.id
_entity.type
_entity.pdbx_description
1 polymer ?
#
loop_
_entity_poly.entity_id
_entity_poly.type
_entity_poly.pdbx_seq_one_letter_code
_entity_poly.pdbx_strand_id
1 'polypeptide(L)'
;MVLEPPDQEDKKNSWDLFPWKDFPGYTQSQRCASTSSWIWQFGYDIEKSDDDTKRRWVCKVCVDSRRPNPHSAASSGTQNAEIHLWNDHKVCDPSGRRKPPSKAKEKTPSRNIAEMMKLNTRDAREQQIANQIIGRFDRLDFQRLVVSWIINSNSSFRQSEDPYLRAAFEYLNPLVKTTEA
;
A
#
# COMPACT_ATOMS: atom_id res chain seq x y z
N MET A 1 18.25 45.02 -24.93
CA MET A 1 18.82 43.66 -25.00
C MET A 1 17.94 42.76 -24.16
N VAL A 2 16.94 42.16 -24.80
CA VAL A 2 16.03 41.22 -24.14
C VAL A 2 16.75 39.88 -24.18
N LEU A 3 17.12 39.37 -23.01
CA LEU A 3 17.74 38.05 -22.86
C LEU A 3 16.69 37.01 -23.25
N GLU A 4 16.94 36.29 -24.33
CA GLU A 4 16.17 35.10 -24.69
C GLU A 4 16.35 34.03 -23.59
N PRO A 5 15.29 33.28 -23.24
CA PRO A 5 15.41 32.15 -22.31
C PRO A 5 16.27 31.05 -22.97
N PRO A 6 17.19 30.41 -22.23
CA PRO A 6 18.10 29.42 -22.81
C PRO A 6 17.32 28.20 -23.32
N ASP A 7 17.81 27.74 -24.46
CA ASP A 7 17.30 26.75 -25.37
C ASP A 7 16.76 25.45 -24.76
N GLN A 8 15.71 24.97 -25.41
CA GLN A 8 15.25 23.59 -25.37
C GLN A 8 16.30 22.68 -26.04
N GLU A 9 17.37 22.31 -25.35
CA GLU A 9 18.30 21.29 -25.84
C GLU A 9 18.02 19.91 -25.19
N ASP A 10 17.75 18.94 -26.07
CA ASP A 10 17.93 17.50 -25.92
C ASP A 10 17.08 16.74 -24.88
N LYS A 11 15.75 16.77 -25.02
CA LYS A 11 14.95 15.59 -24.64
C LYS A 11 15.11 14.49 -25.70
N LYS A 12 16.30 13.88 -25.76
CA LYS A 12 16.46 12.56 -26.39
C LYS A 12 15.39 11.65 -25.79
N ASN A 13 14.55 11.03 -26.60
CA ASN A 13 13.38 10.28 -26.13
C ASN A 13 13.81 9.33 -25.00
N SER A 14 13.38 9.63 -23.77
CA SER A 14 13.75 8.91 -22.55
C SER A 14 13.61 7.38 -22.71
N TRP A 15 12.70 6.95 -23.56
CA TRP A 15 12.40 5.55 -23.84
C TRP A 15 13.39 4.81 -24.74
N ASP A 16 14.26 5.50 -25.48
CA ASP A 16 15.25 4.87 -26.37
C ASP A 16 16.33 4.11 -25.58
N LEU A 17 16.58 4.56 -24.34
CA LEU A 17 17.54 3.94 -23.42
C LEU A 17 16.90 2.85 -22.54
N PHE A 18 15.58 2.68 -22.62
CA PHE A 18 14.88 1.75 -21.75
C PHE A 18 15.19 0.28 -22.12
N PRO A 19 15.58 -0.57 -21.15
CA PRO A 19 15.97 -1.94 -21.44
C PRO A 19 14.75 -2.86 -21.56
N TRP A 20 14.00 -2.74 -22.66
CA TRP A 20 12.80 -3.56 -22.92
C TRP A 20 13.06 -5.08 -22.84
N LYS A 21 14.31 -5.51 -23.09
CA LYS A 21 14.74 -6.91 -22.97
C LYS A 21 14.56 -7.48 -21.56
N ASP A 22 14.67 -6.64 -20.53
CA ASP A 22 14.53 -7.04 -19.12
C ASP A 22 13.05 -7.07 -18.68
N PHE A 23 12.15 -6.53 -19.51
CA PHE A 23 10.71 -6.41 -19.24
C PHE A 23 9.86 -7.02 -20.38
N PRO A 24 9.98 -8.34 -20.65
CA PRO A 24 9.23 -8.98 -21.72
C PRO A 24 7.71 -8.92 -21.47
N GLY A 25 6.95 -8.60 -22.52
CA GLY A 25 5.48 -8.49 -22.47
C GLY A 25 4.95 -7.17 -21.90
N TYR A 26 5.85 -6.27 -21.48
CA TYR A 26 5.49 -4.91 -21.07
C TYR A 26 5.65 -3.93 -22.23
N THR A 27 4.78 -2.93 -22.25
CA THR A 27 4.80 -1.78 -23.16
C THR A 27 4.81 -0.49 -22.36
N GLN A 28 5.00 0.64 -23.05
CA GLN A 28 4.74 1.94 -22.44
C GLN A 28 3.27 2.00 -22.02
N SER A 29 3.03 2.54 -20.82
CA SER A 29 1.67 2.76 -20.30
C SER A 29 0.88 3.69 -21.21
N GLN A 30 -0.28 3.25 -21.70
CA GLN A 30 -1.19 4.08 -22.51
C GLN A 30 -1.79 5.23 -21.70
N ARG A 31 -1.82 5.11 -20.37
CA ARG A 31 -2.29 6.15 -19.46
C ARG A 31 -1.19 7.15 -19.19
N CYS A 32 -0.89 8.01 -20.16
CA CYS A 32 -0.04 9.16 -19.93
C CYS A 32 -0.80 10.21 -19.11
N ALA A 33 -0.22 10.63 -17.98
CA ALA A 33 -0.56 11.84 -17.22
C ALA A 33 -1.84 11.84 -16.35
N SER A 34 -1.79 11.19 -15.19
CA SER A 34 -2.29 11.81 -13.94
C SER A 34 -1.66 11.19 -12.69
N THR A 35 -0.42 10.72 -12.77
CA THR A 35 0.22 10.13 -11.60
C THR A 35 0.67 11.25 -10.67
N SER A 36 -0.18 11.57 -9.69
CA SER A 36 -0.03 12.71 -8.76
C SER A 36 1.24 12.67 -7.90
N SER A 37 1.94 11.54 -7.85
CA SER A 37 3.14 11.39 -7.04
C SER A 37 4.39 11.87 -7.77
N TRP A 38 5.27 12.56 -7.04
CA TRP A 38 6.53 13.11 -7.54
C TRP A 38 7.48 12.04 -8.09
N ILE A 39 7.37 10.79 -7.62
CA ILE A 39 8.24 9.67 -8.05
C ILE A 39 8.20 9.42 -9.56
N TRP A 40 7.12 9.81 -10.23
CA TRP A 40 6.93 9.58 -11.67
C TRP A 40 7.79 10.50 -12.53
N GLN A 41 8.34 11.57 -11.94
CA GLN A 41 9.42 12.33 -12.57
C GLN A 41 10.67 11.45 -12.77
N PHE A 42 10.92 10.53 -11.84
CA PHE A 42 12.09 9.65 -11.79
C PHE A 42 11.82 8.21 -12.24
N GLY A 43 10.66 7.91 -12.85
CA GLY A 43 10.39 6.56 -13.34
C GLY A 43 9.66 6.47 -14.66
N TYR A 44 9.88 5.35 -15.33
CA TYR A 44 9.14 4.89 -16.49
C TYR A 44 7.88 4.16 -16.05
N ASP A 45 6.74 4.48 -16.66
CA ASP A 45 5.47 3.77 -16.44
C ASP A 45 5.28 2.72 -17.53
N ILE A 46 5.36 1.46 -17.12
CA ILE A 46 5.16 0.32 -18.02
C ILE A 46 3.93 -0.47 -17.60
N GLU A 47 3.21 -1.00 -18.58
CA GLU A 47 2.04 -1.85 -18.37
C GLU A 47 2.19 -3.16 -19.13
N LYS A 48 1.57 -4.21 -18.62
CA LYS A 48 1.63 -5.52 -19.25
C LYS A 48 0.57 -5.58 -20.35
N SER A 49 0.98 -5.95 -21.56
CA SER A 49 0.11 -5.96 -22.75
C SER A 49 -1.14 -6.83 -22.63
N ASP A 50 -1.12 -7.86 -21.77
CA ASP A 50 -2.24 -8.78 -21.54
C ASP A 50 -3.07 -8.44 -20.29
N ASP A 51 -2.62 -7.50 -19.45
CA ASP A 51 -3.21 -7.23 -18.15
C ASP A 51 -2.85 -5.81 -17.65
N ASP A 52 -3.74 -4.86 -17.89
CA ASP A 52 -3.65 -3.46 -17.44
C ASP A 52 -3.57 -3.30 -15.91
N THR A 53 -3.88 -4.35 -15.13
CA THR A 53 -3.72 -4.30 -13.66
C THR A 53 -2.26 -4.49 -13.24
N LYS A 54 -1.42 -5.04 -14.12
CA LYS A 54 0.01 -5.29 -13.89
C LYS A 54 0.87 -4.13 -14.39
N ARG A 55 0.69 -2.97 -13.77
CA ARG A 55 1.50 -1.77 -14.03
C ARG A 55 2.70 -1.69 -13.10
N ARG A 56 3.84 -1.24 -13.63
CA ARG A 56 5.08 -1.06 -12.87
C ARG A 56 5.69 0.31 -13.12
N TRP A 57 6.26 0.85 -12.04
CA TRP A 57 7.21 1.95 -12.06
C TRP A 57 8.62 1.37 -12.18
N VAL A 58 9.43 1.86 -13.13
CA VAL A 58 10.85 1.47 -13.29
C VAL A 58 11.74 2.69 -13.11
N CYS A 59 12.77 2.58 -12.27
CA CYS A 59 13.64 3.72 -11.93
C CYS A 59 14.44 4.23 -13.14
N LYS A 60 14.27 5.50 -13.51
CA LYS A 60 15.04 6.17 -14.58
C LYS A 60 16.53 6.22 -14.26
N VAL A 61 16.88 6.58 -13.04
CA VAL A 61 18.29 6.70 -12.61
C VAL A 61 19.03 5.36 -12.72
N CYS A 62 18.35 4.24 -12.41
CA CYS A 62 18.91 2.91 -12.62
C CYS A 62 19.14 2.57 -14.09
N VAL A 63 18.19 2.92 -14.95
CA VAL A 63 18.25 2.72 -16.40
C VAL A 63 19.37 3.56 -17.02
N ASP A 64 19.43 4.85 -16.67
CA ASP A 64 20.43 5.79 -17.18
C ASP A 64 21.85 5.39 -16.76
N SER A 65 21.99 4.84 -15.55
CA SER A 65 23.25 4.27 -15.03
C SER A 65 23.60 2.90 -15.63
N ARG A 66 22.78 2.36 -16.55
CA ARG A 66 22.92 1.03 -17.16
C ARG A 66 23.11 -0.09 -16.13
N ARG A 67 22.38 -0.04 -15.02
CA ARG A 67 22.40 -1.14 -14.04
C ARG A 67 21.86 -2.41 -14.69
N PRO A 68 22.47 -3.59 -14.46
CA PRO A 68 22.06 -4.85 -15.09
C PRO A 68 20.67 -5.34 -14.66
N ASN A 69 20.11 -4.79 -13.58
CA ASN A 69 18.73 -5.03 -13.17
C ASN A 69 18.15 -3.73 -12.59
N PRO A 70 17.53 -2.88 -13.43
CA PRO A 70 16.92 -1.65 -12.95
C PRO A 70 15.79 -1.94 -11.97
N HIS A 71 15.78 -1.22 -10.85
CA HIS A 71 14.75 -1.43 -9.84
C HIS A 71 13.36 -1.12 -10.42
N SER A 72 12.40 -1.99 -10.13
CA SER A 72 11.00 -1.79 -10.47
C SER A 72 10.08 -2.09 -9.29
N ALA A 73 9.01 -1.31 -9.16
CA ALA A 73 7.98 -1.46 -8.14
C ALA A 73 6.59 -1.48 -8.77
N ALA A 74 5.61 -2.08 -8.11
CA ALA A 74 4.22 -2.04 -8.58
C ALA A 74 3.68 -0.60 -8.57
N SER A 75 2.99 -0.19 -9.63
CA SER A 75 2.46 1.19 -9.74
C SER A 75 1.35 1.49 -8.72
N SER A 76 0.74 0.46 -8.12
CA SER A 76 -0.31 0.60 -7.10
C SER A 76 0.20 1.09 -5.74
N GLY A 77 1.52 1.13 -5.50
CA GLY A 77 2.12 1.62 -4.26
C GLY A 77 3.41 2.40 -4.50
N THR A 78 3.43 3.70 -4.15
CA THR A 78 4.57 4.59 -4.42
C THR A 78 5.71 4.45 -3.40
N GLN A 79 5.44 3.90 -2.22
CA GLN A 79 6.39 3.86 -1.11
C GLN A 79 7.67 3.06 -1.44
N ASN A 80 7.56 1.94 -2.16
CA ASN A 80 8.73 1.14 -2.53
C ASN A 80 9.66 1.91 -3.49
N ALA A 81 9.08 2.64 -4.45
CA ALA A 81 9.83 3.52 -5.34
C ALA A 81 10.49 4.68 -4.57
N GLU A 82 9.77 5.31 -3.63
CA GLU A 82 10.32 6.38 -2.78
C GLU A 82 11.51 5.89 -1.94
N ILE A 83 11.37 4.72 -1.29
CA ILE A 83 12.45 4.11 -0.49
C ILE A 83 13.68 3.83 -1.35
N HIS A 84 13.48 3.27 -2.55
CA HIS A 84 14.56 3.01 -3.49
C HIS A 84 15.27 4.30 -3.92
N LEU A 85 14.52 5.31 -4.37
CA LEU A 85 15.07 6.61 -4.78
C LEU A 85 15.94 7.24 -3.68
N TRP A 86 15.50 7.15 -2.42
CA TRP A 86 16.28 7.67 -1.29
C TRP A 86 17.52 6.81 -0.97
N ASN A 87 17.36 5.50 -0.88
CA ASN A 87 18.45 4.62 -0.44
C ASN A 87 19.56 4.52 -1.48
N ASP A 88 19.19 4.30 -2.74
CA ASP A 88 20.13 4.05 -3.84
C ASP A 88 20.60 5.32 -4.54
N HIS A 89 19.75 6.34 -4.63
CA HIS A 89 20.02 7.53 -5.44
C HIS A 89 20.05 8.83 -4.63
N LYS A 90 19.74 8.79 -3.33
CA LYS A 90 19.65 9.96 -2.44
C LYS A 90 18.71 11.05 -2.97
N VAL A 91 17.73 10.66 -3.79
CA VAL A 91 16.68 11.54 -4.33
C VAL A 91 15.55 11.64 -3.30
N CYS A 92 15.12 12.87 -3.01
CA CYS A 92 14.00 13.18 -2.12
C CYS A 92 12.90 13.92 -2.89
N ASP A 93 11.73 14.04 -2.27
CA ASP A 93 10.61 14.82 -2.82
C ASP A 93 11.05 16.27 -3.10
N PRO A 94 11.01 16.72 -4.36
CA PRO A 94 11.43 18.08 -4.75
C PRO A 94 10.63 19.18 -4.05
N SER A 95 9.43 18.89 -3.56
CA SER A 95 8.61 19.85 -2.82
C SER A 95 9.13 20.14 -1.40
N GLY A 96 10.06 19.32 -0.88
CA GLY A 96 10.60 19.44 0.48
C GLY A 96 9.60 19.19 1.61
N ARG A 97 8.32 18.91 1.29
CA ARG A 97 7.24 18.69 2.27
C ARG A 97 7.31 17.32 2.93
N ARG A 98 7.95 16.34 2.27
CA ARG A 98 8.09 14.98 2.78
C ARG A 98 9.49 14.78 3.36
N LYS A 99 9.54 14.28 4.59
CA LYS A 99 10.78 13.77 5.18
C LYS A 99 11.24 12.54 4.38
N PRO A 100 12.55 12.31 4.27
CA PRO A 100 13.07 11.12 3.61
C PRO A 100 12.43 9.86 4.21
N PRO A 101 12.16 8.81 3.39
CA PRO A 101 11.62 7.56 3.88
C PRO A 101 12.51 7.02 4.99
N SER A 102 12.06 7.11 6.25
CA SER A 102 12.75 6.47 7.36
C SER A 102 12.80 4.97 7.08
N LYS A 103 14.00 4.37 7.17
CA LYS A 103 14.20 2.93 7.03
C LYS A 103 13.17 2.21 7.90
N ALA A 104 12.18 1.59 7.26
CA ALA A 104 11.02 0.99 7.89
C ALA A 104 10.33 1.96 8.88
N LYS A 105 9.10 2.39 8.58
CA LYS A 105 8.17 2.46 9.71
C LYS A 105 8.28 1.09 10.37
N GLU A 106 8.63 1.03 11.66
CA GLU A 106 8.31 -0.12 12.50
C GLU A 106 6.98 -0.62 11.97
N LYS A 107 6.94 -1.87 11.47
CA LYS A 107 5.68 -2.48 11.04
C LYS A 107 4.73 -2.08 12.13
N THR A 108 3.75 -1.22 11.84
CA THR A 108 2.72 -0.88 12.81
C THR A 108 2.30 -2.25 13.29
N PRO A 109 2.55 -2.63 14.57
CA PRO A 109 2.35 -4.00 14.96
C PRO A 109 0.88 -4.22 14.68
N SER A 110 0.59 -4.93 13.58
CA SER A 110 -0.73 -5.45 13.34
C SER A 110 -0.85 -6.41 14.49
N ARG A 111 -1.43 -5.93 15.60
CA ARG A 111 -1.54 -6.67 16.85
C ARG A 111 -2.24 -7.96 16.46
N ASN A 112 -1.44 -8.99 16.26
CA ASN A 112 -1.98 -10.25 15.80
C ASN A 112 -2.82 -10.79 16.96
N ILE A 113 -3.89 -11.54 16.68
CA ILE A 113 -4.82 -11.99 17.73
C ILE A 113 -4.08 -12.72 18.85
N ALA A 114 -3.00 -13.44 18.56
CA ALA A 114 -2.18 -14.10 19.57
C ALA A 114 -1.46 -13.09 20.49
N GLU A 115 -0.81 -12.07 19.95
CA GLU A 115 -0.18 -10.99 20.72
C GLU A 115 -1.20 -10.18 21.53
N MET A 116 -2.37 -9.93 20.93
CA MET A 116 -3.44 -9.18 21.56
C MET A 116 -4.09 -9.94 22.73
N MET A 117 -4.20 -11.28 22.61
CA MET A 117 -4.69 -12.18 23.66
C MET A 117 -3.57 -12.74 24.56
N LYS A 118 -2.32 -12.30 24.36
CA LYS A 118 -1.12 -12.81 25.06
C LYS A 118 -0.94 -14.34 24.99
N LEU A 119 -1.30 -14.94 23.86
CA LEU A 119 -1.15 -16.37 23.59
C LEU A 119 0.25 -16.68 23.04
N ASN A 120 0.88 -17.71 23.60
CA ASN A 120 2.14 -18.27 23.16
C ASN A 120 1.92 -19.24 22.00
N THR A 121 2.18 -18.80 20.77
CA THR A 121 2.03 -19.64 19.57
C THR A 121 3.05 -20.77 19.46
N ARG A 122 4.01 -20.89 20.39
CA ARG A 122 4.93 -22.04 20.48
C ARG A 122 4.37 -23.17 21.32
N ASP A 123 3.35 -22.90 22.13
CA ASP A 123 2.58 -23.92 22.83
C ASP A 123 1.45 -24.42 21.93
N ALA A 124 1.33 -25.73 21.76
CA ALA A 124 0.38 -26.32 20.82
C ALA A 124 -1.09 -26.02 21.19
N ARG A 125 -1.38 -25.93 22.50
CA ARG A 125 -2.74 -25.66 23.00
C ARG A 125 -3.09 -24.18 22.79
N GLU A 126 -2.20 -23.27 23.16
CA GLU A 126 -2.42 -21.83 22.97
C GLU A 126 -2.43 -21.43 21.49
N GLN A 127 -1.62 -22.08 20.65
CA GLN A 127 -1.68 -21.94 19.20
C GLN A 127 -3.04 -22.39 18.63
N GLN A 128 -3.57 -23.53 19.11
CA GLN A 128 -4.89 -24.01 18.70
C GLN A 128 -6.00 -23.03 19.11
N ILE A 129 -5.91 -22.43 20.30
CA ILE A 129 -6.84 -21.38 20.75
C ILE A 129 -6.76 -20.16 19.84
N ALA A 130 -5.55 -19.68 19.52
CA ALA A 130 -5.36 -18.55 18.61
C ALA A 130 -5.99 -18.81 17.22
N ASN A 131 -5.71 -19.99 16.64
CA ASN A 131 -6.24 -20.38 15.34
C ASN A 131 -7.76 -20.52 15.35
N GLN A 132 -8.35 -21.03 16.43
CA GLN A 132 -9.81 -21.09 16.59
C GLN A 132 -10.44 -19.71 16.67
N ILE A 133 -9.82 -18.76 17.40
CA ILE A 133 -10.34 -17.39 17.49
C ILE A 133 -10.26 -16.69 16.13
N ILE A 134 -9.13 -16.82 15.42
CA ILE A 134 -8.94 -16.28 14.06
C ILE A 134 -9.99 -16.86 13.10
N GLY A 135 -10.22 -18.17 13.15
CA GLY A 135 -11.14 -18.85 12.24
C GLY A 135 -12.63 -18.65 12.55
N ARG A 136 -12.99 -18.21 13.77
CA ARG A 136 -14.39 -18.05 14.18
C ARG A 136 -15.00 -16.70 13.82
N PHE A 137 -14.19 -15.70 13.50
CA PHE A 137 -14.68 -14.36 13.20
C PHE A 137 -14.62 -14.08 11.70
N ASP A 138 -15.77 -14.17 11.04
CA ASP A 138 -15.95 -13.66 9.68
C ASP A 138 -16.68 -12.30 9.73
N ARG A 139 -16.07 -11.28 9.12
CA ARG A 139 -16.61 -9.91 9.14
C ARG A 139 -17.96 -9.81 8.43
N LEU A 140 -18.11 -10.46 7.28
CA LEU A 140 -19.31 -10.34 6.45
C LEU A 140 -20.48 -11.05 7.12
N ASP A 141 -20.24 -12.23 7.68
CA ASP A 141 -21.28 -12.98 8.37
C ASP A 141 -21.69 -12.30 9.68
N PHE A 142 -20.73 -11.72 10.43
CA PHE A 142 -21.07 -10.90 11.60
C PHE A 142 -21.94 -9.70 11.23
N GLN A 143 -21.58 -8.96 10.17
CA GLN A 143 -22.38 -7.82 9.69
C GLN A 143 -23.80 -8.26 9.27
N ARG A 144 -23.91 -9.38 8.56
CA ARG A 144 -25.22 -9.95 8.16
C ARG A 144 -26.07 -10.31 9.38
N LEU A 145 -25.48 -10.93 10.40
CA LEU A 145 -26.18 -11.29 11.64
C LEU A 145 -26.70 -10.05 12.37
N VAL A 146 -25.88 -8.99 12.51
CA VAL A 146 -26.29 -7.73 13.14
C VAL A 146 -27.42 -7.05 12.36
N VAL A 147 -27.30 -6.95 11.03
CA VAL A 147 -28.34 -6.37 10.18
C VAL A 147 -29.63 -7.17 10.25
N SER A 148 -29.53 -8.50 10.16
CA SER A 148 -30.71 -9.39 10.23
C SER A 148 -31.39 -9.28 11.59
N TRP A 149 -30.63 -9.18 12.67
CA TRP A 149 -31.16 -8.95 14.00
C TRP A 149 -31.96 -7.64 14.08
N ILE A 150 -31.38 -6.52 13.62
CA ILE A 150 -32.05 -5.19 13.61
C ILE A 150 -33.34 -5.23 12.80
N ILE A 151 -33.32 -5.85 11.61
CA ILE A 151 -34.50 -5.96 10.74
C ILE A 151 -35.57 -6.82 11.42
N ASN A 152 -35.21 -8.00 11.93
CA ASN A 152 -36.15 -8.95 12.54
C ASN A 152 -36.73 -8.42 13.86
N SER A 153 -36.00 -7.58 14.60
CA SER A 153 -36.53 -6.92 15.81
C SER A 153 -37.33 -5.65 15.50
N ASN A 154 -37.47 -5.27 14.22
CA ASN A 154 -38.05 -4.00 13.77
C ASN A 154 -37.44 -2.79 14.50
N SER A 155 -36.13 -2.85 14.71
CA SER A 155 -35.36 -1.84 15.42
C SER A 155 -34.78 -0.80 14.46
N SER A 156 -34.42 0.37 14.99
CA SER A 156 -33.62 1.35 14.26
C SER A 156 -32.20 0.83 14.04
N PHE A 157 -31.61 1.12 12.88
CA PHE A 157 -30.19 0.87 12.62
C PHE A 157 -29.26 1.59 13.61
N ARG A 158 -29.71 2.69 14.23
CA ARG A 158 -28.95 3.35 15.30
C ARG A 158 -28.67 2.45 16.49
N GLN A 159 -29.41 1.35 16.65
CA GLN A 159 -29.19 0.40 17.74
C GLN A 159 -27.83 -0.32 17.64
N SER A 160 -27.18 -0.36 16.46
CA SER A 160 -25.80 -0.84 16.36
C SER A 160 -24.77 0.10 17.02
N GLU A 161 -25.14 1.37 17.23
CA GLU A 161 -24.31 2.38 17.89
C GLU A 161 -24.65 2.51 19.39
N ASP A 162 -25.54 1.67 19.91
CA ASP A 162 -25.99 1.75 21.29
C ASP A 162 -24.82 1.52 22.27
N PRO A 163 -24.59 2.42 23.25
CA PRO A 163 -23.51 2.29 24.21
C PRO A 163 -23.58 0.99 25.05
N TYR A 164 -24.77 0.46 25.31
CA TYR A 164 -24.96 -0.80 26.04
C TYR A 164 -24.61 -2.02 25.19
N LEU A 165 -24.92 -1.97 23.89
CA LEU A 165 -24.47 -3.02 22.95
C LEU A 165 -22.95 -3.03 22.87
N ARG A 166 -22.34 -1.84 22.78
CA ARG A 166 -20.88 -1.69 22.83
C ARG A 166 -20.31 -2.24 24.15
N ALA A 167 -20.90 -1.91 25.29
CA ALA A 167 -20.47 -2.43 26.59
C ALA A 167 -20.58 -3.97 26.67
N ALA A 168 -21.62 -4.57 26.07
CA ALA A 168 -21.78 -6.02 26.00
C ALA A 168 -20.67 -6.68 25.16
N PHE A 169 -20.32 -6.09 24.01
CA PHE A 169 -19.19 -6.58 23.20
C PHE A 169 -17.84 -6.38 23.90
N GLU A 170 -17.66 -5.27 24.62
CA GLU A 170 -16.46 -5.00 25.41
C GLU A 170 -16.31 -5.96 26.59
N TYR A 171 -17.41 -6.42 27.19
CA TYR A 171 -17.39 -7.46 28.22
C TYR A 171 -16.95 -8.81 27.65
N LEU A 172 -17.53 -9.21 26.50
CA LEU A 172 -17.21 -10.48 25.85
C LEU A 172 -15.79 -10.50 25.27
N ASN A 173 -15.32 -9.35 24.81
CA ASN A 173 -13.98 -9.19 24.30
C ASN A 173 -13.41 -7.81 24.69
N PRO A 174 -12.55 -7.74 25.72
CA PRO A 174 -11.97 -6.46 26.18
C PRO A 174 -11.12 -5.76 25.11
N LEU A 175 -10.80 -6.45 24.01
CA LEU A 175 -10.06 -5.92 22.87
C LEU A 175 -10.92 -5.01 21.98
N VAL A 176 -12.24 -5.03 22.12
CA VAL A 176 -13.17 -4.11 21.42
C VAL A 176 -12.90 -2.65 21.85
N LYS A 177 -12.46 -2.42 23.09
CA LYS A 177 -12.03 -1.09 23.58
C LYS A 177 -10.77 -0.57 22.90
N THR A 178 -9.91 -1.47 22.41
CA THR A 178 -8.60 -1.08 21.87
C THR A 178 -8.65 -0.65 20.41
N THR A 179 -9.80 -0.81 19.76
CA THR A 179 -10.06 -0.47 18.36
C THR A 179 -10.93 0.79 18.22
N GLU A 180 -10.75 1.79 19.09
CA GLU A 180 -11.31 3.12 18.81
C GLU A 180 -10.70 3.64 17.50
N ALA A 181 -11.56 3.78 16.49
CA ALA A 181 -11.25 4.31 15.16
C ALA A 181 -11.62 5.80 15.09
#